data_AF-A0A8T3L1V1-F1
#
_entry.id   AF-A0A8T3L1V1-F1
#
_cell.length_a   1.000
_cell.length_b   1.000
_cell.length_c   1.000
_cell.angle_alpha   90.00
_cell.angle_beta   90.00
_cell.angle_gamma   90.00
#
_symmetry.space_group_name_H-M   'P 1'
#
loop_
_entity.id
_entity.type
_entity.pdbx_description
1 polymer ?
#
loop_
_entity_poly.entity_id
_entity_poly.type
_entity_poly.pdbx_seq_one_letter_code
_entity_poly.pdbx_strand_id
1 'polypeptide(L)'
;MKKYVLSLALLVSVSLAAPVEATNGYWTHGYGPKSKSMAGACVAMAFGAMCAASNPASLAVVGNRIEVGASLFAPKRGYTADANLPPGMAPIEPGKVESENDLFLIPHFAANYKRVVMLRMQNGTSKSPFCPRLSRR
;
A
#
# COMPACT_ATOMS: atom_id res chain seq x y z
N MET A 1 11.61 12.34 41.53
CA MET A 1 10.17 11.98 41.43
C MET A 1 9.57 12.24 40.05
N LYS A 2 9.81 13.40 39.41
CA LYS A 2 9.24 13.78 38.09
C LYS A 2 9.54 12.80 36.93
N LYS A 3 10.69 12.10 36.97
CA LYS A 3 11.12 11.13 35.95
C LYS A 3 10.24 9.88 35.93
N TYR A 4 9.89 9.36 37.11
CA TYR A 4 9.04 8.17 37.25
C TYR A 4 7.57 8.46 36.90
N VAL A 5 7.10 9.68 37.17
CA VAL A 5 5.74 10.12 36.79
C VAL A 5 5.59 10.20 35.26
N LEU A 6 6.62 10.71 34.55
CA LEU A 6 6.64 10.73 33.08
C LEU A 6 6.70 9.32 32.48
N SER A 7 7.54 8.44 33.03
CA SER A 7 7.63 7.05 32.59
C SER A 7 6.33 6.28 32.79
N LEU A 8 5.65 6.49 33.92
CA LEU A 8 4.38 5.83 34.21
C LEU A 8 3.25 6.36 33.33
N ALA A 9 3.20 7.67 33.07
CA ALA A 9 2.23 8.26 32.17
C ALA A 9 2.37 7.75 30.73
N LEU A 10 3.60 7.53 30.25
CA LEU A 10 3.88 6.98 28.93
C LEU A 10 3.47 5.50 28.83
N LEU A 11 3.70 4.72 29.89
CA LEU A 11 3.27 3.32 29.96
C LEU A 11 1.74 3.19 29.93
N VAL A 12 1.04 4.06 30.67
CA VAL A 12 -0.43 4.09 30.68
C VAL A 12 -0.98 4.51 29.31
N SER A 13 -0.43 5.54 28.67
CA SER A 13 -0.92 5.99 27.36
C SER A 13 -0.74 4.96 26.24
N VAL A 14 0.36 4.21 26.25
CA VAL A 14 0.57 3.10 25.31
C VAL A 14 -0.38 1.93 25.59
N SER A 15 -0.69 1.68 26.87
CA SER A 15 -1.60 0.59 27.27
C SER A 15 -3.08 0.88 26.90
N LEU A 16 -3.46 2.16 26.77
CA LEU A 16 -4.80 2.59 26.38
C LEU A 16 -4.96 2.83 24.87
N ALA A 17 -3.92 2.64 24.06
CA ALA A 17 -4.01 2.76 22.61
C ALA A 17 -4.83 1.60 22.03
N ALA A 18 -6.14 1.81 21.88
CA ALA A 18 -7.01 0.90 21.15
C ALA A 18 -6.66 0.92 19.65
N PRO A 19 -6.66 -0.24 18.95
CA PRO A 19 -6.46 -0.26 17.51
C PRO A 19 -7.67 0.39 16.83
N VAL A 20 -7.44 1.55 16.21
CA VAL A 20 -8.41 2.16 15.30
C VAL A 20 -8.25 1.52 13.92
N GLU A 21 -9.12 0.59 13.60
CA GLU A 21 -9.18 -0.07 12.30
C GLU A 21 -9.81 0.87 11.28
N ALA A 22 -9.02 1.81 10.75
CA ALA A 22 -9.44 2.62 9.60
C ALA A 22 -9.16 1.85 8.31
N THR A 23 -10.19 1.29 7.69
CA THR A 23 -10.05 0.81 6.30
C THR A 23 -9.76 2.01 5.41
N ASN A 24 -8.64 2.00 4.68
CA ASN A 24 -8.30 3.04 3.71
C ASN A 24 -9.50 3.23 2.76
N GLY A 25 -10.24 4.34 2.90
CA GLY A 25 -11.62 4.48 2.45
C GLY A 25 -11.89 4.07 0.99
N TYR A 26 -11.88 5.03 0.07
CA TYR A 26 -12.08 4.75 -1.36
C TYR A 26 -10.82 4.20 -2.04
N TRP A 27 -9.63 4.52 -1.51
CA TRP A 27 -8.35 4.18 -2.12
C TRP A 27 -7.82 2.85 -1.61
N THR A 28 -7.45 1.96 -2.54
CA THR A 28 -6.77 0.71 -2.20
C THR A 28 -5.42 0.98 -1.55
N HIS A 29 -5.09 0.23 -0.50
CA HIS A 29 -3.82 0.30 0.24
C HIS A 29 -2.61 -0.26 -0.52
N GLY A 30 -2.66 -0.32 -1.85
CA GLY A 30 -1.66 -1.00 -2.68
C GLY A 30 -2.28 -1.65 -3.90
N TYR A 31 -1.49 -1.77 -4.97
CA TYR A 31 -1.93 -2.33 -6.25
C TYR A 31 -1.26 -3.68 -6.49
N GLY A 32 -2.10 -4.70 -6.70
CA GLY A 32 -1.68 -6.09 -6.84
C GLY A 32 -1.40 -6.81 -5.51
N PRO A 33 -1.34 -8.15 -5.53
CA PRO A 33 -1.24 -8.96 -4.32
C PRO A 33 0.06 -8.70 -3.56
N LYS A 34 1.19 -8.53 -4.26
CA LYS A 34 2.49 -8.30 -3.60
C LYS A 34 2.57 -6.96 -2.87
N SER A 35 2.04 -5.89 -3.47
CA SER A 35 1.99 -4.56 -2.83
C SER A 35 1.04 -4.59 -1.63
N LYS A 36 -0.15 -5.17 -1.80
CA LYS A 36 -1.14 -5.32 -0.72
C LYS A 36 -0.60 -6.12 0.46
N SER A 37 0.09 -7.24 0.22
CA SER A 37 0.75 -8.04 1.25
C SER A 37 1.86 -7.29 2.01
N MET A 38 2.40 -6.21 1.44
CA MET A 38 3.42 -5.36 2.04
C MET A 38 2.86 -4.00 2.49
N ALA A 39 1.56 -3.93 2.83
CA ALA A 39 0.86 -2.73 3.28
C ALA A 39 0.96 -1.53 2.30
N GLY A 40 1.08 -1.80 1.00
CA GLY A 40 1.15 -0.76 -0.05
C GLY A 40 2.55 -0.34 -0.45
N ALA A 41 3.59 -1.01 0.05
CA ALA A 41 4.93 -0.75 -0.42
C ALA A 41 5.03 -1.00 -1.94
N CYS A 42 5.33 0.06 -2.70
CA CYS A 42 5.69 -0.01 -4.12
C CYS A 42 6.48 1.24 -4.59
N VAL A 43 6.76 2.19 -3.68
CA VAL A 43 7.43 3.45 -4.04
C VAL A 43 8.91 3.24 -4.31
N ALA A 44 9.65 2.63 -3.39
CA ALA A 44 11.07 2.29 -3.58
C ALA A 44 11.28 0.83 -4.03
N MET A 45 10.36 -0.06 -3.64
CA MET A 45 10.45 -1.50 -3.91
C MET A 45 9.62 -1.84 -5.15
N ALA A 46 10.21 -2.55 -6.11
CA ALA A 46 9.56 -2.91 -7.36
C ALA A 46 9.19 -4.41 -7.36
N PHE A 47 8.01 -4.75 -6.87
CA PHE A 47 7.54 -6.15 -6.78
C PHE A 47 7.02 -6.71 -8.11
N GLY A 48 6.57 -5.83 -9.01
CA GLY A 48 5.98 -6.21 -10.27
C GLY A 48 5.39 -5.06 -11.07
N ALA A 49 4.75 -5.39 -12.19
CA ALA A 49 4.19 -4.40 -13.12
C ALA A 49 3.09 -3.57 -12.45
N MET A 50 2.37 -4.11 -11.46
CA MET A 50 1.37 -3.35 -10.71
C MET A 50 1.93 -2.23 -9.83
N CYS A 51 3.22 -2.28 -9.45
CA CYS A 51 3.85 -1.16 -8.74
C CYS A 51 3.93 0.12 -9.59
N ALA A 52 3.74 0.04 -10.91
CA ALA A 52 3.66 1.20 -11.79
C ALA A 52 2.56 2.20 -11.40
N ALA A 53 1.47 1.69 -10.80
CA ALA A 53 0.36 2.53 -10.33
C ALA A 53 0.77 3.47 -9.18
N SER A 54 1.77 3.07 -8.37
CA SER A 54 2.33 3.91 -7.30
C SER A 54 3.61 4.63 -7.72
N ASN A 55 4.45 3.99 -8.53
CA ASN A 55 5.67 4.58 -9.05
C ASN A 55 5.94 4.05 -10.49
N PRO A 56 5.70 4.86 -11.53
CA PRO A 56 5.98 4.47 -12.92
C PRO A 56 7.45 4.09 -13.18
N ALA A 57 8.41 4.65 -12.42
CA ALA A 57 9.83 4.31 -12.57
C ALA A 57 10.15 2.85 -12.19
N SER A 58 9.28 2.20 -11.40
CA SER A 58 9.40 0.77 -11.09
C SER A 58 9.37 -0.10 -12.37
N LEU A 59 8.71 0.35 -13.45
CA LEU A 59 8.67 -0.36 -14.73
C LEU A 59 10.05 -0.52 -15.38
N ALA A 60 11.01 0.36 -15.06
CA ALA A 60 12.36 0.29 -15.57
C ALA A 60 13.12 -0.94 -15.06
N VAL A 61 12.79 -1.46 -13.87
CA VAL A 61 13.51 -2.54 -13.19
C VAL A 61 12.77 -3.89 -13.19
N VAL A 62 11.44 -3.91 -13.32
CA VAL A 62 10.64 -5.16 -13.24
C VAL A 62 10.67 -6.05 -14.49
N GLY A 63 11.16 -5.54 -15.63
CA GLY A 63 11.29 -6.30 -16.89
C GLY A 63 9.95 -6.63 -17.57
N ASN A 64 9.99 -7.46 -18.63
CA ASN A 64 8.81 -7.82 -19.43
C ASN A 64 7.94 -8.81 -18.66
N ARG A 65 6.72 -8.42 -18.28
CA ARG A 65 5.81 -9.29 -17.54
C ARG A 65 4.35 -8.84 -17.64
N ILE A 66 3.45 -9.81 -17.50
CA ILE A 66 2.01 -9.61 -17.42
C ILE A 66 1.55 -10.17 -16.07
N GLU A 67 0.72 -9.42 -15.36
CA GLU A 67 0.15 -9.77 -14.07
C GLU A 67 -1.37 -9.61 -14.16
N VAL A 68 -2.11 -10.66 -13.81
CA VAL A 68 -3.57 -10.69 -13.79
C VAL A 68 -4.01 -11.35 -12.50
N GLY A 69 -5.03 -10.81 -11.86
CA GLY A 69 -5.56 -11.34 -10.61
C GLY A 69 -6.87 -10.67 -10.21
N ALA A 70 -7.41 -11.12 -9.08
CA ALA A 70 -8.54 -10.48 -8.43
C ALA A 70 -8.33 -10.51 -6.93
N SER A 71 -8.87 -9.52 -6.22
CA SER A 71 -8.85 -9.46 -4.76
C SER A 71 -10.26 -9.34 -4.23
N LEU A 72 -10.55 -10.06 -3.15
CA LEU A 72 -11.77 -9.90 -2.38
C LEU A 72 -11.56 -8.82 -1.33
N PHE A 73 -12.48 -7.88 -1.24
CA PHE A 73 -12.49 -6.84 -0.23
C PHE A 73 -13.77 -6.96 0.58
N ALA A 74 -13.63 -7.21 1.89
CA ALA A 74 -14.77 -7.47 2.76
C ALA A 74 -14.85 -6.51 3.97
N PRO A 75 -15.31 -5.27 3.77
CA PRO A 75 -15.38 -4.28 4.84
C PRO A 75 -16.70 -4.40 5.63
N LYS A 76 -16.61 -4.59 6.95
CA LYS A 76 -17.78 -4.47 7.83
C LYS A 76 -18.06 -3.00 8.07
N ARG A 77 -19.08 -2.44 7.40
CA ARG A 77 -19.45 -1.03 7.49
C ARG A 77 -20.83 -0.89 8.10
N GLY A 78 -20.89 -0.21 9.23
CA GLY A 78 -22.13 0.20 9.87
C GLY A 78 -21.86 1.36 10.81
N TYR A 79 -22.86 2.20 11.02
CA TYR A 79 -22.79 3.25 12.02
C TYR A 79 -24.03 3.22 12.90
N THR A 80 -23.84 3.60 14.17
CA THR A 80 -24.92 3.85 15.11
C THR A 80 -24.95 5.34 15.36
N ALA A 81 -26.05 6.00 15.00
CA ALA A 81 -26.26 7.41 15.28
C ALA A 81 -27.11 7.56 16.55
N ASP A 82 -26.59 8.32 17.52
CA ASP A 82 -27.33 8.74 18.71
C ASP A 82 -28.10 10.04 18.47
N ALA A 83 -29.25 10.20 19.12
CA ALA A 83 -30.07 11.42 19.01
C ALA A 83 -29.44 12.67 19.67
N ASN A 84 -28.36 12.52 20.44
CA ASN A 84 -27.66 13.61 21.11
C ASN A 84 -26.64 14.27 20.16
N LEU A 85 -27.12 15.04 19.19
CA LEU A 85 -26.26 15.83 18.33
C LEU A 85 -25.76 17.10 19.05
N PRO A 86 -24.45 17.40 19.01
CA PRO A 86 -23.92 18.72 19.36
C PRO A 86 -24.55 19.82 18.49
N PRO A 87 -24.78 21.04 19.03
CA PRO A 87 -25.35 22.14 18.27
C PRO A 87 -24.44 22.49 17.08
N GLY A 88 -25.02 22.47 15.86
CA GLY A 88 -24.31 22.81 14.61
C GLY A 88 -24.02 21.64 13.67
N MET A 89 -24.33 20.39 14.04
CA MET A 89 -24.25 19.24 13.12
C MET A 89 -25.58 18.97 12.41
N ALA A 90 -25.51 18.51 11.15
CA ALA A 90 -26.67 18.07 10.40
C ALA A 90 -27.28 16.80 11.06
N PRO A 91 -28.60 16.76 11.31
CA PRO A 91 -29.25 15.63 11.96
C PRO A 91 -29.14 14.38 11.09
N ILE A 92 -28.55 13.34 11.66
CA ILE A 92 -28.59 11.97 11.12
C ILE A 92 -29.73 11.26 11.85
N GLU A 93 -30.55 10.52 11.12
CA GLU A 93 -31.67 9.77 11.71
C GLU A 93 -31.13 8.77 12.75
N PRO A 94 -31.58 8.83 14.02
CA PRO A 94 -31.08 7.95 15.06
C PRO A 94 -31.40 6.49 14.72
N GLY A 95 -30.37 5.64 14.69
CA GLY A 95 -30.53 4.26 14.28
C GLY A 95 -29.22 3.57 13.96
N LYS A 96 -29.29 2.25 13.86
CA LYS A 96 -28.21 1.40 13.36
C LYS A 96 -28.43 1.20 11.87
N VAL A 97 -27.52 1.71 11.04
CA VAL A 97 -27.52 1.45 9.61
C VAL A 97 -26.33 0.55 9.30
N GLU A 98 -26.64 -0.65 8.83
CA GLU A 98 -25.65 -1.63 8.36
C GLU A 98 -25.61 -1.67 6.83
N SER A 99 -24.46 -1.99 6.27
CA SER A 99 -24.30 -2.13 4.83
C SER A 99 -24.99 -3.40 4.31
N GLU A 100 -25.71 -3.30 3.19
CA GLU A 100 -26.36 -4.46 2.55
C GLU A 100 -25.36 -5.41 1.88
N ASN A 101 -24.13 -4.96 1.62
CA ASN A 101 -23.16 -5.74 0.87
C ASN A 101 -21.76 -5.63 1.50
N ASP A 102 -21.30 -6.76 2.03
CA ASP A 102 -20.05 -6.85 2.77
C ASP A 102 -18.88 -7.40 1.94
N LEU A 103 -19.10 -7.85 0.70
CA LEU A 103 -18.07 -8.50 -0.11
C LEU A 103 -18.00 -7.95 -1.53
N PHE A 104 -16.82 -7.47 -1.91
CA PHE A 104 -16.55 -6.85 -3.20
C PHE A 104 -15.42 -7.60 -3.92
N LEU A 105 -15.67 -8.03 -5.15
CA LEU A 105 -14.63 -8.59 -6.02
C LEU A 105 -13.98 -7.46 -6.84
N ILE A 106 -12.65 -7.35 -6.74
CA ILE A 106 -11.86 -6.30 -7.40
C ILE A 106 -10.86 -6.97 -8.35
N PRO A 107 -11.15 -7.04 -9.66
CA PRO A 107 -10.20 -7.53 -10.65
C PRO A 107 -9.06 -6.53 -10.87
N HIS A 108 -7.88 -7.03 -11.19
CA HIS A 108 -6.70 -6.21 -11.49
C HIS A 108 -5.80 -6.87 -12.53
N PHE A 109 -5.25 -6.05 -13.44
CA PHE A 109 -4.31 -6.50 -14.46
C PHE A 109 -3.22 -5.45 -14.68
N ALA A 110 -2.03 -5.87 -15.11
CA ALA A 110 -0.92 -5.02 -15.49
C ALA A 110 -0.04 -5.72 -16.52
N ALA A 111 0.52 -4.96 -17.46
CA ALA A 111 1.48 -5.47 -18.43
C ALA A 111 2.62 -4.48 -18.58
N ASN A 112 3.85 -5.01 -18.59
CA ASN A 112 5.06 -4.24 -18.88
C ASN A 112 5.79 -4.88 -20.06
N TYR A 113 6.10 -4.05 -21.06
CA TYR A 113 6.87 -4.43 -22.23
C TYR A 113 8.01 -3.44 -22.42
N LYS A 114 9.17 -3.79 -21.89
CA LYS A 114 10.44 -3.12 -22.14
C LYS A 114 10.93 -3.53 -23.53
N ARG A 115 10.83 -2.60 -24.47
CA ARG A 115 11.60 -2.65 -25.72
C ARG A 115 13.06 -2.41 -25.32
N VAL A 116 13.98 -3.28 -25.73
CA VAL A 116 15.42 -3.15 -25.39
C VAL A 116 15.90 -1.77 -25.82
N VAL A 117 16.00 -0.85 -24.85
CA VAL A 117 16.78 0.37 -24.98
C VAL A 117 17.92 0.21 -23.99
N MET A 118 19.05 -0.21 -24.56
CA MET A 118 20.34 -0.30 -23.89
C MET A 118 20.83 1.13 -23.58
N LEU A 119 20.20 1.81 -22.63
CA LEU A 119 20.77 3.01 -22.02
C LEU A 119 21.16 2.64 -20.59
N ARG A 120 22.31 1.99 -20.48
CA ARG A 120 23.13 2.13 -19.28
C ARG A 120 23.61 3.58 -19.23
N MET A 121 22.86 4.46 -18.56
CA MET A 121 23.50 5.61 -17.92
C MET A 121 24.28 5.04 -16.72
N GLN A 122 25.49 4.59 -16.99
CA GLN A 122 26.50 4.52 -15.95
C GLN A 122 26.84 5.96 -15.58
N ASN A 123 26.44 6.39 -14.39
CA ASN A 123 27.04 7.56 -13.78
C ASN A 123 27.45 7.16 -12.35
N GLY A 124 28.76 7.16 -12.08
CA GLY A 124 29.30 7.14 -10.73
C GLY A 124 29.94 5.83 -10.24
N THR A 125 31.12 5.52 -10.80
CA THR A 125 32.33 5.05 -10.08
C THR A 125 32.28 3.79 -9.17
N SER A 126 33.13 2.84 -9.56
CA SER A 126 33.69 1.71 -8.79
C SER A 126 33.00 0.35 -8.97
N LYS A 127 33.38 -0.37 -10.02
CA LYS A 127 33.97 -1.73 -9.92
C LYS A 127 34.29 -2.27 -11.33
N SER A 128 35.60 -2.43 -11.55
CA SER A 128 36.36 -3.25 -12.52
C SER A 128 35.73 -3.63 -13.87
N PRO A 129 36.42 -3.34 -15.00
CA PRO A 129 35.98 -3.79 -16.31
C PRO A 129 36.17 -5.31 -16.41
N PHE A 130 35.07 -6.05 -16.42
CA PHE A 130 35.07 -7.45 -16.83
C PHE A 130 35.32 -7.49 -18.33
N CYS A 131 36.60 -7.63 -18.70
CA CYS A 131 37.08 -7.83 -20.06
C CYS A 131 36.52 -9.15 -20.59
N PRO A 132 35.70 -9.17 -21.67
CA PRO A 132 35.34 -10.42 -22.31
C PRO A 132 36.56 -10.90 -23.09
N ARG A 133 37.20 -11.95 -22.57
CA ARG A 133 38.28 -12.70 -23.22
C ARG A 133 37.78 -13.24 -24.57
N LEU A 134 38.06 -12.49 -25.63
CA LEU A 134 38.23 -13.04 -26.98
C LEU A 134 39.39 -14.04 -26.93
N SER A 135 39.08 -15.32 -26.96
CA SER A 135 40.03 -16.35 -27.36
C SER A 135 39.35 -17.23 -28.40
N ARG A 136 39.85 -17.11 -29.62
CA ARG A 136 39.70 -18.09 -30.70
C ARG A 136 39.92 -19.50 -30.16
N ARG A 137 39.01 -20.42 -30.44
CA ARG A 137 39.20 -21.65 -31.25
C ARG A 137 37.83 -22.16 -31.67
#